data_AF-A0A502ELR5-F1
#
_entry.id   AF-A0A502ELR5-F1
#
_cell.length_a   1.000
_cell.length_b   1.000
_cell.length_c   1.000
_cell.angle_alpha   90.00
_cell.angle_beta   90.00
_cell.angle_gamma   90.00
#
_symmetry.space_group_name_H-M   'P 1'
#
loop_
_entity.id
_entity.type
_entity.pdbx_description
1 polymer ?
#
loop_
_entity_poly.entity_id
_entity_poly.type
_entity_poly.pdbx_seq_one_letter_code
_entity_poly.pdbx_strand_id
1 'polypeptide(L)'
;MTLDITERRLAEERLRESEAFAHRVLGATTDCVAVIDTEGRIAFLNEPGRCQKEIDDLSAVLGQPLEVLWPAEAVPVVRAAMAEARAGRPARFTAFGPTAKGAPRWRDVSFSSLPGANGEAPRLLAVARDVTAAKEAEAVLRENDARLRELAETLEDRVREEVAARETAQARLV
;
A
#
# COMPACT_ATOMS: atom_id res chain seq x y z
N MET A 1 -5.64 33.73 -43.83
CA MET A 1 -6.11 33.61 -42.43
C MET A 1 -6.54 32.16 -42.17
N THR A 2 -5.62 31.19 -42.29
CA THR A 2 -5.87 29.74 -42.19
C THR A 2 -4.84 29.00 -41.33
N LEU A 3 -3.74 29.67 -40.92
CA LEU A 3 -2.72 29.07 -40.06
C LEU A 3 -3.22 28.82 -38.63
N ASP A 4 -4.13 29.66 -38.12
CA ASP A 4 -4.65 29.61 -36.75
C ASP A 4 -5.43 28.31 -36.45
N ILE A 5 -6.22 27.83 -37.42
CA ILE A 5 -7.06 26.62 -37.25
C ILE A 5 -6.20 25.34 -37.18
N THR A 6 -5.09 25.31 -37.90
CA THR A 6 -4.22 24.11 -37.95
C THR A 6 -3.39 23.98 -36.67
N GLU A 7 -2.85 25.08 -36.16
CA GLU A 7 -2.10 25.10 -34.90
C GLU A 7 -2.99 24.75 -33.70
N ARG A 8 -4.19 25.31 -33.65
CA ARG A 8 -5.17 25.00 -32.60
C ARG A 8 -5.56 23.53 -32.59
N ARG A 9 -5.86 22.95 -33.77
CA ARG A 9 -6.21 21.53 -33.88
C ARG A 9 -5.07 20.61 -33.43
N LEU A 10 -3.83 20.92 -33.83
CA LEU A 10 -2.67 20.14 -33.43
C LEU A 10 -2.38 20.26 -31.92
N ALA A 11 -2.70 21.39 -31.29
CA ALA A 11 -2.60 21.55 -29.85
C ALA A 11 -3.68 20.75 -29.10
N GLU A 12 -4.93 20.80 -29.58
CA GLU A 12 -6.05 20.02 -29.02
C GLU A 12 -5.80 18.50 -29.15
N GLU A 13 -5.28 18.03 -30.29
CA GLU A 13 -4.93 16.62 -30.48
C GLU A 13 -3.80 16.16 -29.54
N ARG A 14 -2.73 16.96 -29.41
CA ARG A 14 -1.63 16.66 -28.47
C ARG A 14 -2.10 16.62 -27.02
N LEU A 15 -2.98 17.54 -26.62
CA LEU A 15 -3.58 17.53 -25.29
C LEU A 15 -4.40 16.26 -25.07
N ARG A 16 -5.28 15.92 -26.02
CA ARG A 16 -6.12 14.73 -25.94
C ARG A 16 -5.30 13.44 -25.89
N GLU A 17 -4.23 13.35 -26.66
CA GLU A 17 -3.33 12.19 -26.64
C GLU A 17 -2.60 12.07 -25.30
N SER A 18 -2.13 13.18 -24.74
CA SER A 18 -1.49 13.22 -23.42
C SER A 18 -2.46 12.80 -22.30
N GLU A 19 -3.69 13.31 -22.30
CA GLU A 19 -4.73 12.93 -21.33
C GLU A 19 -5.08 11.45 -21.45
N ALA A 20 -5.27 10.94 -22.68
CA ALA A 20 -5.55 9.53 -22.91
C ALA A 20 -4.38 8.65 -22.44
N PHE A 21 -3.13 9.07 -22.67
CA PHE A 21 -1.96 8.36 -22.18
C PHE A 21 -1.91 8.32 -20.64
N ALA A 22 -2.12 9.45 -19.96
CA ALA A 22 -2.16 9.51 -18.51
C ALA A 22 -3.25 8.60 -17.93
N HIS A 23 -4.46 8.61 -18.51
CA HIS A 23 -5.53 7.70 -18.10
C HIS A 23 -5.17 6.22 -18.29
N ARG A 24 -4.53 5.86 -19.42
CA ARG A 24 -4.07 4.48 -19.64
C ARG A 24 -3.02 4.05 -18.63
N VAL A 25 -2.05 4.91 -18.30
CA VAL A 25 -1.02 4.61 -17.30
C VAL A 25 -1.64 4.40 -15.91
N LEU A 26 -2.57 5.29 -15.51
CA LEU A 26 -3.26 5.18 -14.21
C LEU A 26 -4.25 4.00 -14.15
N GLY A 27 -4.77 3.54 -15.29
CA GLY A 27 -5.61 2.35 -15.39
C GLY A 27 -4.83 1.04 -15.49
N ALA A 28 -3.57 1.08 -15.93
CA ALA A 28 -2.70 -0.10 -16.04
C ALA A 28 -2.04 -0.48 -14.71
N THR A 29 -1.91 0.46 -13.77
CA THR A 29 -1.44 0.14 -12.41
C THR A 29 -2.50 -0.63 -11.63
N THR A 30 -2.04 -1.56 -10.79
CA THR A 30 -2.88 -2.24 -9.80
C THR A 30 -2.92 -1.48 -8.48
N ASP A 31 -2.05 -0.51 -8.27
CA ASP A 31 -1.97 0.24 -7.02
C ASP A 31 -3.08 1.31 -6.95
N CYS A 32 -3.54 1.58 -5.74
CA CYS A 32 -4.45 2.68 -5.46
C CYS A 32 -3.69 4.00 -5.60
N VAL A 33 -4.15 4.90 -6.46
CA VAL A 33 -3.56 6.22 -6.69
C VAL A 33 -4.59 7.28 -6.38
N ALA A 34 -4.27 8.18 -5.44
CA ALA A 34 -5.10 9.33 -5.09
C ALA A 34 -4.30 10.63 -5.19
N VAL A 35 -4.97 11.70 -5.64
CA VAL A 35 -4.45 13.06 -5.53
C VAL A 35 -5.22 13.77 -4.42
N ILE A 36 -4.47 14.41 -3.54
CA ILE A 36 -4.98 15.15 -2.40
C ILE A 36 -4.68 16.63 -2.62
N ASP A 37 -5.70 17.46 -2.47
CA ASP A 37 -5.57 18.90 -2.63
C ASP A 37 -4.80 19.57 -1.49
N THR A 38 -4.66 20.89 -1.59
CA THR A 38 -3.95 21.73 -0.63
C THR A 38 -4.63 21.74 0.75
N GLU A 39 -5.89 21.34 0.86
CA GLU A 39 -6.64 21.24 2.12
C GLU A 39 -6.61 19.84 2.74
N GLY A 40 -6.04 18.85 2.04
CA GLY A 40 -6.01 17.47 2.52
C GLY A 40 -7.20 16.63 2.08
N ARG A 41 -7.96 17.10 1.09
CA ARG A 41 -9.16 16.42 0.57
C ARG A 41 -8.85 15.65 -0.70
N ILE A 42 -9.62 14.59 -0.92
CA ILE A 42 -9.43 13.69 -2.07
C ILE A 42 -9.94 14.39 -3.33
N ALA A 43 -9.02 14.84 -4.19
CA ALA A 43 -9.33 15.48 -5.47
C ALA A 43 -9.46 14.48 -6.61
N PHE A 44 -8.78 13.33 -6.50
CA PHE A 44 -8.82 12.26 -7.49
C PHE A 44 -8.56 10.91 -6.82
N LEU A 45 -9.18 9.86 -7.35
CA LEU A 45 -8.89 8.46 -7.00
C LEU A 45 -9.07 7.61 -8.26
N ASN A 46 -8.08 6.77 -8.58
CA ASN A 46 -8.15 5.87 -9.73
C ASN A 46 -9.09 4.68 -9.49
N GLU A 47 -9.44 3.99 -10.58
CA GLU A 47 -10.32 2.82 -10.55
C GLU A 47 -9.81 1.68 -9.64
N PRO A 48 -8.52 1.25 -9.72
CA PRO A 48 -7.96 0.30 -8.77
C PRO A 48 -8.13 0.72 -7.31
N GLY A 49 -7.99 2.01 -7.00
CA GLY A 49 -8.18 2.55 -5.65
C GLY A 49 -9.62 2.45 -5.17
N ARG A 50 -10.59 2.75 -6.05
CA ARG A 50 -12.02 2.55 -5.80
C ARG A 50 -12.32 1.08 -5.49
N CYS A 51 -11.84 0.16 -6.32
CA CYS A 51 -12.06 -1.28 -6.17
C CYS A 51 -11.42 -1.83 -4.88
N GLN A 52 -10.14 -1.53 -4.63
CA GLN A 52 -9.41 -2.03 -3.46
C GLN A 52 -9.97 -1.52 -2.13
N LYS A 53 -10.62 -0.35 -2.13
CA LYS A 53 -11.30 0.19 -0.95
C LYS A 53 -12.78 -0.17 -0.90
N GLU A 54 -13.29 -0.90 -1.90
CA GLU A 54 -14.69 -1.31 -2.02
C GLU A 54 -15.67 -0.12 -1.94
N ILE A 55 -15.30 0.99 -2.56
CA ILE A 55 -16.11 2.21 -2.61
C ILE A 55 -17.12 2.08 -3.76
N ASP A 56 -18.41 2.05 -3.44
CA ASP A 56 -19.47 1.94 -4.44
C ASP A 56 -19.68 3.26 -5.20
N ASP A 57 -19.75 4.38 -4.47
CA ASP A 57 -19.93 5.72 -5.02
C ASP A 57 -18.69 6.57 -4.77
N LEU A 58 -17.96 6.86 -5.84
CA LEU A 58 -16.77 7.70 -5.80
C LEU A 58 -17.11 9.15 -5.40
N SER A 59 -18.31 9.63 -5.78
CA SER A 59 -18.72 11.01 -5.50
C SER A 59 -18.92 11.28 -4.01
N ALA A 60 -19.24 10.25 -3.22
CA ALA A 60 -19.32 10.33 -1.76
C ALA A 60 -17.94 10.52 -1.09
N VAL A 61 -16.86 10.19 -1.78
CA VAL A 61 -15.48 10.21 -1.27
C VAL A 61 -14.70 11.43 -1.77
N LEU A 62 -14.96 11.88 -3.00
CA LEU A 62 -14.33 13.07 -3.54
C LEU A 62 -14.68 14.31 -2.69
N GLY A 63 -13.67 15.15 -2.42
CA GLY A 63 -13.80 16.33 -1.56
C GLY A 63 -13.82 16.05 -0.05
N GLN A 64 -13.88 14.79 0.36
CA GLN A 64 -13.73 14.42 1.77
C GLN A 64 -12.25 14.45 2.20
N PRO A 65 -11.96 14.71 3.49
CA PRO A 65 -10.62 14.56 4.05
C PRO A 65 -10.09 13.15 3.81
N LEU A 66 -8.82 12.98 3.44
CA LEU A 66 -8.25 11.66 3.17
C LEU A 66 -8.41 10.70 4.36
N GLU A 67 -8.41 11.23 5.58
CA GLU A 67 -8.55 10.47 6.81
C GLU A 67 -9.83 9.62 6.88
N VAL A 68 -10.89 9.96 6.16
CA VAL A 68 -12.13 9.16 6.14
C VAL A 68 -11.92 7.76 5.54
N LEU A 69 -10.84 7.57 4.77
CA LEU A 69 -10.46 6.28 4.18
C LEU A 69 -9.59 5.41 5.11
N TRP A 70 -9.39 5.85 6.34
CA TRP A 70 -8.53 5.23 7.33
C TRP A 70 -9.25 5.03 8.67
N PRO A 71 -8.95 3.93 9.39
CA PRO A 71 -9.40 3.78 10.76
C PRO A 71 -8.76 4.84 11.67
N ALA A 72 -9.41 5.17 12.78
CA ALA A 72 -9.02 6.28 13.67
C ALA A 72 -7.58 6.14 14.19
N GLU A 73 -7.11 4.92 14.41
CA GLU A 73 -5.77 4.59 14.89
C GLU A 73 -4.68 4.89 13.85
N ALA A 74 -5.02 4.86 12.56
CA ALA A 74 -4.10 5.16 11.47
C ALA A 74 -4.07 6.66 11.10
N VAL A 75 -5.03 7.46 11.57
CA VAL A 75 -5.11 8.90 11.27
C VAL A 75 -3.83 9.66 11.66
N PRO A 76 -3.20 9.45 12.84
CA PRO A 76 -1.98 10.16 13.21
C PRO A 76 -0.82 9.93 12.23
N VAL A 77 -0.61 8.68 11.79
CA VAL A 77 0.48 8.36 10.84
C VAL A 77 0.18 8.90 9.45
N VAL A 78 -1.08 8.87 9.01
CA VAL A 78 -1.50 9.46 7.73
C VAL A 78 -1.25 10.97 7.73
N ARG A 79 -1.62 11.67 8.81
CA ARG A 79 -1.39 13.12 8.94
C ARG A 79 0.10 13.48 8.96
N ALA A 80 0.90 12.71 9.71
CA ALA A 80 2.34 12.91 9.74
C ALA A 80 2.95 12.73 8.35
N ALA A 81 2.57 11.67 7.63
CA ALA A 81 3.06 11.42 6.26
C ALA A 81 2.64 12.52 5.27
N MET A 82 1.40 13.01 5.37
CA MET A 82 0.94 14.15 4.56
C MET A 82 1.76 15.42 4.87
N ALA A 83 2.06 15.68 6.14
CA ALA A 83 2.84 16.86 6.55
C ALA A 83 4.29 16.81 6.00
N GLU A 84 4.94 15.64 6.08
CA GLU A 84 6.27 15.43 5.50
C GLU A 84 6.25 15.65 3.98
N ALA A 85 5.27 15.07 3.28
CA ALA A 85 5.14 15.21 1.84
C ALA A 85 4.88 16.67 1.42
N ARG A 86 4.10 17.44 2.20
CA ARG A 86 3.90 18.89 1.98
C ARG A 86 5.20 19.67 2.14
N ALA A 87 6.07 19.25 3.05
CA ALA A 87 7.40 19.83 3.23
C ALA A 87 8.42 19.34 2.17
N GLY A 88 7.97 18.64 1.13
CA GLY A 88 8.80 18.14 0.04
C GLY A 88 9.58 16.87 0.38
N ARG A 89 9.30 16.23 1.53
CA ARG A 89 9.94 14.99 1.95
C ARG A 89 8.98 13.81 1.74
N PRO A 90 9.27 12.88 0.81
CA PRO A 90 8.43 11.70 0.65
C PRO A 90 8.34 10.92 1.97
N ALA A 91 7.14 10.45 2.30
CA ALA A 91 6.90 9.65 3.49
C ALA A 91 6.21 8.34 3.12
N ARG A 92 6.55 7.26 3.82
CA ARG A 92 5.97 5.94 3.59
C ARG A 92 5.68 5.24 4.92
N PHE A 93 4.58 4.51 4.97
CA PHE A 93 4.24 3.67 6.11
C PHE A 93 3.41 2.47 5.65
N THR A 94 3.41 1.42 6.45
CA THR A 94 2.51 0.28 6.28
C THR A 94 1.48 0.31 7.41
N ALA A 95 0.20 0.22 7.06
CA ALA A 95 -0.89 0.24 8.02
C ALA A 95 -1.93 -0.81 7.68
N PHE A 96 -2.54 -1.35 8.73
CA PHE A 96 -3.71 -2.21 8.64
C PHE A 96 -4.98 -1.36 8.72
N GLY A 97 -5.97 -1.70 7.93
CA GLY A 97 -7.30 -1.10 8.07
C GLY A 97 -8.32 -1.76 7.15
N PRO A 98 -9.61 -1.75 7.55
CA PRO A 98 -10.66 -2.30 6.73
C PRO A 98 -10.85 -1.49 5.42
N THR A 99 -11.53 -2.09 4.46
CA THR A 99 -12.16 -1.41 3.32
C THR A 99 -13.48 -0.73 3.77
N ALA A 100 -14.16 -0.02 2.86
CA ALA A 100 -15.47 0.55 3.15
C ALA A 100 -16.53 -0.51 3.52
N LYS A 101 -16.37 -1.76 3.07
CA LYS A 101 -17.26 -2.89 3.41
C LYS A 101 -16.70 -3.79 4.52
N GLY A 102 -15.59 -3.41 5.15
CA GLY A 102 -15.04 -4.11 6.32
C GLY A 102 -13.99 -5.18 6.02
N ALA A 103 -13.64 -5.44 4.77
CA ALA A 103 -12.62 -6.43 4.42
C ALA A 103 -11.24 -6.01 4.97
N PRO A 104 -10.54 -6.87 5.72
CA PRO A 104 -9.25 -6.54 6.32
C PRO A 104 -8.18 -6.40 5.24
N ARG A 105 -7.40 -5.31 5.28
CA ARG A 105 -6.31 -5.08 4.33
C ARG A 105 -5.08 -4.48 5.00
N TRP A 106 -3.92 -4.99 4.60
CA TRP A 106 -2.64 -4.34 4.81
C TRP A 106 -2.28 -3.48 3.61
N ARG A 107 -1.95 -2.22 3.86
CA ARG A 107 -1.61 -1.25 2.82
C ARG A 107 -0.27 -0.64 3.10
N ASP A 108 0.61 -0.68 2.11
CA ASP A 108 1.87 0.04 2.11
C ASP A 108 1.69 1.32 1.29
N VAL A 109 1.82 2.46 1.95
CA VAL A 109 1.37 3.76 1.46
C VAL A 109 2.54 4.71 1.40
N SER A 110 2.71 5.36 0.25
CA SER A 110 3.64 6.46 0.07
C SER A 110 2.92 7.75 -0.26
N PHE A 111 3.38 8.85 0.35
CA PHE A 111 2.99 10.22 0.04
C PHE A 111 4.18 10.97 -0.57
N SER A 112 3.93 11.70 -1.64
CA SER A 112 4.90 12.61 -2.25
C SER A 112 4.24 13.93 -2.64
N SER A 113 5.04 14.99 -2.70
CA SER A 113 4.59 16.27 -3.25
C SER A 113 4.35 16.12 -4.76
N LEU A 114 3.21 16.64 -5.22
CA LEU A 114 2.89 16.80 -6.63
C LEU A 114 2.95 18.30 -6.95
N PRO A 115 3.98 18.77 -7.68
CA PRO A 115 4.13 20.18 -8.01
C PRO A 115 2.87 20.72 -8.70
N GLY A 116 2.42 21.90 -8.25
CA GLY A 116 1.37 22.65 -8.93
C GLY A 116 1.88 23.23 -10.25
N ALA A 117 0.95 23.56 -11.16
CA ALA A 117 1.30 24.31 -12.37
C ALA A 117 1.46 25.80 -12.01
N ASN A 118 2.36 26.52 -12.68
CA ASN A 118 2.42 27.99 -12.63
C ASN A 118 2.41 28.63 -11.23
N GLY A 119 3.13 28.05 -10.25
CA GLY A 119 3.24 28.60 -8.89
C GLY A 119 2.07 28.26 -7.97
N GLU A 120 1.12 27.42 -8.41
CA GLU A 120 0.12 26.82 -7.52
C GLU A 120 0.79 26.03 -6.39
N ALA A 121 0.16 26.08 -5.21
CA ALA A 121 0.62 25.30 -4.08
C ALA A 121 0.61 23.80 -4.43
N PRO A 122 1.64 23.04 -4.00
CA PRO A 122 1.74 21.63 -4.34
C PRO A 122 0.57 20.84 -3.75
N ARG A 123 0.06 19.93 -4.55
CA ARG A 123 -0.86 18.86 -4.12
C ARG A 123 -0.04 17.70 -3.58
N LEU A 124 -0.71 16.68 -3.05
CA LEU A 124 -0.05 15.43 -2.67
C LEU A 124 -0.50 14.30 -3.58
N LEU A 125 0.43 13.40 -3.90
CA LEU A 125 0.16 12.11 -4.49
C LEU A 125 0.25 11.06 -3.40
N ALA A 126 -0.81 10.29 -3.22
CA ALA A 126 -0.79 9.08 -2.40
C ALA A 126 -0.86 7.86 -3.30
N VAL A 127 0.07 6.93 -3.11
CA VAL A 127 0.07 5.61 -3.74
C VAL A 127 -0.01 4.57 -2.64
N ALA A 128 -1.00 3.69 -2.71
CA ALA A 128 -1.19 2.61 -1.74
C ALA A 128 -1.21 1.26 -2.46
N ARG A 129 -0.31 0.37 -2.03
CA ARG A 129 -0.24 -1.02 -2.50
C ARG A 129 -0.87 -1.95 -1.48
N ASP A 130 -1.73 -2.84 -1.95
CA ASP A 130 -2.20 -3.96 -1.14
C ASP A 130 -1.05 -4.96 -0.92
N VAL A 131 -0.67 -5.13 0.34
CA VAL A 131 0.38 -6.08 0.76
C VAL A 131 -0.19 -7.18 1.67
N THR A 132 -1.51 -7.36 1.65
CA THR A 132 -2.23 -8.34 2.49
C THR A 132 -1.74 -9.75 2.23
N ALA A 133 -1.73 -10.19 0.96
CA ALA A 133 -1.26 -11.53 0.60
C ALA A 133 0.20 -11.78 1.01
N ALA A 134 1.06 -10.76 0.87
CA ALA A 134 2.46 -10.85 1.30
C ALA A 134 2.59 -10.98 2.82
N LYS A 135 1.80 -10.20 3.58
CA LYS A 135 1.77 -10.26 5.05
C LYS A 135 1.20 -11.58 5.58
N GLU A 136 0.16 -12.11 4.94
CA GLU A 136 -0.43 -13.41 5.29
C GLU A 136 0.57 -14.54 5.02
N ALA A 137 1.23 -14.53 3.86
CA ALA A 137 2.27 -15.50 3.54
C ALA A 137 3.45 -15.43 4.53
N GLU A 138 3.91 -14.22 4.89
CA GLU A 138 4.96 -14.00 5.88
C GLU A 138 4.58 -14.57 7.26
N ALA A 139 3.32 -14.39 7.67
CA ALA A 139 2.81 -14.91 8.94
C ALA A 139 2.77 -16.45 8.97
N VAL A 140 2.28 -17.07 7.90
CA VAL A 140 2.24 -18.55 7.77
C VAL A 140 3.65 -19.13 7.78
N LEU A 141 4.60 -18.51 7.09
CA LEU A 141 6.00 -18.94 7.09
C LEU A 141 6.61 -18.85 8.49
N ARG A 142 6.41 -17.73 9.21
CA ARG A 142 6.90 -17.60 10.60
C ARG A 142 6.34 -18.67 11.52
N GLU A 143 5.05 -18.96 11.40
CA GLU A 143 4.39 -19.98 12.23
C GLU A 143 4.97 -21.38 11.94
N ASN A 144 5.16 -21.72 10.68
CA ASN A 144 5.77 -22.99 10.30
C ASN A 144 7.22 -23.11 10.78
N ASP A 145 8.03 -22.06 10.65
CA ASP A 145 9.41 -22.04 11.16
C ASP A 145 9.47 -22.24 12.67
N ALA A 146 8.56 -21.60 13.42
CA ALA A 146 8.47 -21.78 14.87
C ALA A 146 8.12 -23.22 15.24
N ARG A 147 7.12 -23.81 14.58
CA ARG A 147 6.72 -25.22 14.78
C ARG A 147 7.83 -26.21 14.43
N LEU A 148 8.56 -25.96 13.34
CA LEU A 148 9.68 -26.81 12.93
C LEU A 148 10.84 -26.75 13.94
N ARG A 149 11.13 -25.57 14.50
CA ARG A 149 12.14 -25.44 15.57
C ARG A 149 11.75 -26.19 16.83
N GLU A 150 10.51 -26.04 17.29
CA GLU A 150 9.99 -26.76 18.46
C GLU A 150 10.07 -28.29 18.27
N LEU A 151 9.71 -28.78 17.09
CA LEU A 151 9.81 -30.20 16.76
C LEU A 151 11.28 -30.67 16.73
N ALA A 152 12.18 -29.88 16.14
CA ALA A 152 13.60 -30.21 16.09
C ALA A 152 14.21 -30.30 17.50
N GLU A 153 13.93 -29.32 18.37
CA GLU A 153 14.38 -29.33 19.78
C GLU A 153 13.86 -30.58 20.52
N THR A 154 12.58 -30.89 20.36
CA THR A 154 11.97 -32.08 20.97
C THR A 154 12.62 -33.38 20.49
N LEU A 155 12.94 -33.48 19.19
CA LEU A 155 13.60 -34.66 18.62
C LEU A 155 15.04 -34.78 19.09
N GLU A 156 15.78 -33.66 19.17
CA GLU A 156 17.15 -33.64 19.68
C GLU A 156 17.23 -34.12 21.14
N ASP A 157 16.30 -33.66 21.99
CA ASP A 157 16.22 -34.10 23.38
C ASP A 157 15.92 -35.60 23.46
N ARG A 158 14.97 -36.09 22.66
CA ARG A 158 14.62 -37.52 22.64
C ARG A 158 15.76 -38.40 22.13
N VAL A 159 16.49 -37.96 21.10
CA VAL A 159 17.68 -38.65 20.61
C VAL A 159 18.76 -38.67 21.70
N ARG A 160 18.97 -37.57 22.42
CA ARG A 160 19.94 -37.49 23.52
C ARG A 160 19.58 -38.46 24.66
N GLU A 161 18.30 -38.53 25.02
CA GLU A 161 17.80 -39.49 26.01
C GLU A 161 18.02 -40.94 25.57
N GLU A 162 17.71 -41.29 24.32
CA GLU A 162 17.91 -42.65 23.79
C GLU A 162 19.39 -43.05 23.74
N VAL A 163 20.27 -42.13 23.34
CA VAL A 163 21.72 -42.37 23.32
C VAL A 163 22.24 -42.62 24.74
N ALA A 164 21.89 -41.77 25.70
CA ALA A 164 22.31 -41.93 27.09
C ALA A 164 21.77 -43.24 27.71
N ALA A 165 20.54 -43.63 27.38
CA ALA A 165 19.95 -44.89 27.83
C ALA A 165 20.70 -46.12 27.27
N ARG A 166 21.09 -46.09 25.98
CA ARG A 166 21.86 -47.17 25.35
C ARG A 166 23.26 -47.31 25.94
N GLU A 167 23.96 -46.19 26.17
CA GLU A 167 25.30 -46.19 26.78
C GLU A 167 25.26 -46.77 28.21
N THR A 168 24.26 -46.36 29.01
CA THR A 168 24.07 -46.88 30.37
C THR A 168 23.77 -48.38 30.38
N ALA A 169 22.96 -48.87 29.42
CA ALA A 169 22.64 -50.29 29.30
C ALA A 169 23.87 -51.13 28.93
N GLN A 170 24.73 -50.63 28.03
CA GLN A 170 25.97 -51.31 27.64
C GLN A 170 26.98 -51.36 28.81
N ALA A 171 27.10 -50.29 29.59
CA ALA A 171 28.01 -50.25 30.74
C ALA A 171 27.63 -51.22 31.88
N ARG A 172 26.37 -51.66 31.97
CA ARG A 172 25.91 -52.64 32.97
C ARG A 172 26.11 -54.11 32.54
N LEU A 173 26.40 -54.35 31.27
CA LEU A 173 26.60 -55.70 30.70
C LEU A 173 28.07 -56.14 30.70
N VAL A 174 29.00 -55.30 31.15
CA VAL A 174 30.43 -55.56 31.32
C VAL A 174 30.76 -55.62 32.81
#